data_AF-A0A1F5ZHB1-F1
#
_entry.id   AF-A0A1F5ZHB1-F1
#
_cell.length_a   1.000
_cell.length_b   1.000
_cell.length_c   1.000
_cell.angle_alpha   90.00
_cell.angle_beta   90.00
_cell.angle_gamma   90.00
#
_symmetry.space_group_name_H-M   'P 1'
#
loop_
_entity.id
_entity.type
_entity.pdbx_description
1 polymer ?
#
loop_
_entity_poly.entity_id
_entity_poly.type
_entity_poly.pdbx_seq_one_letter_code
_entity_poly.pdbx_strand_id
1 'polypeptide(L)'
;MPLNPEHIDIRHDRLSHKLIGHPNTVALLLSAAEAEAYKIIPGHLTREKWNRNLLITAHYFLQPKTLAEIGQSRGATPETPLTSEGIRQIVAKTVAHLWANHTKHDYKEFPIKQFPLDRRFDPHGRFGRHLSEITLGILESAEHGATYEELRTIATSTQLGVVRKGAGRLRHVNVPFSPAIERGKRLEKDLPDAIDNTEIRNLLDEIKSPALYEKLHQSSHRIILTVSAVARKHRYYVKESEITRFVQALDEAKIPFGSIERTVQSGPHKGTIQRRYFIAAQHFDRAGDAFRTNPELNEFTKNPVMQLKTRSAAIPIDALPTLWQLQKHKDGYRSLKKLADRLDIHRGQYAELMNENCPVTIFRGRITHYYHERDEEALAEYLLTATA
;
A
#
# COMPACT_ATOMS: atom_id res chain seq x y z
N MET A 1 -49.26 -2.00 -6.58
CA MET A 1 -49.89 -2.63 -5.40
C MET A 1 -49.17 -2.14 -4.15
N PRO A 2 -49.84 -1.47 -3.19
CA PRO A 2 -49.21 -1.10 -1.93
C PRO A 2 -49.02 -2.35 -1.07
N LEU A 3 -47.86 -2.47 -0.41
CA LEU A 3 -47.56 -3.57 0.50
C LEU A 3 -48.31 -3.37 1.82
N ASN A 4 -49.07 -4.39 2.21
CA ASN A 4 -49.84 -4.45 3.46
C ASN A 4 -48.88 -4.53 4.67
N PRO A 5 -48.97 -3.65 5.69
CA PRO A 5 -48.04 -3.63 6.83
C PRO A 5 -48.10 -4.86 7.74
N GLU A 6 -49.13 -5.69 7.62
CA GLU A 6 -49.41 -6.82 8.52
C GLU A 6 -48.53 -8.06 8.30
N HIS A 7 -47.61 -8.05 7.32
CA HIS A 7 -46.73 -9.19 7.05
C HIS A 7 -45.34 -9.10 7.70
N ILE A 8 -45.10 -8.13 8.59
CA ILE A 8 -43.91 -8.14 9.45
C ILE A 8 -44.36 -8.61 10.83
N ASP A 9 -44.52 -9.93 10.99
CA ASP A 9 -44.71 -10.56 12.31
C ASP A 9 -43.38 -10.46 13.08
N ILE A 10 -43.14 -9.32 13.75
CA ILE A 10 -42.01 -9.10 14.65
C ILE A 10 -42.33 -9.82 15.98
N ARG A 11 -42.29 -11.15 15.98
CA ARG A 11 -42.22 -11.88 17.24
C ARG A 11 -40.82 -11.73 17.80
N HIS A 12 -40.68 -10.83 18.77
CA HIS A 12 -39.44 -10.50 19.49
C HIS A 12 -38.64 -11.73 19.95
N ASP A 13 -39.33 -12.84 20.26
CA ASP A 13 -38.71 -14.00 20.89
C ASP A 13 -38.04 -14.99 19.92
N ARG A 14 -38.19 -14.81 18.59
CA ARG A 14 -37.58 -15.73 17.59
C ARG A 14 -36.53 -15.11 16.68
N LEU A 15 -36.28 -13.80 16.80
CA LEU A 15 -35.31 -13.09 15.94
C LEU A 15 -33.92 -12.93 16.57
N SER A 16 -33.75 -13.14 17.88
CA SER A 16 -32.47 -12.94 18.57
C SER A 16 -31.34 -13.89 18.11
N HIS A 17 -31.68 -15.05 17.54
CA HIS A 17 -30.70 -16.09 17.17
C HIS A 17 -30.27 -16.11 15.69
N LYS A 18 -30.76 -15.20 14.83
CA LYS A 18 -30.47 -15.23 13.37
C LYS A 18 -30.07 -13.88 12.76
N LEU A 19 -29.60 -12.92 13.57
CA LEU A 19 -29.25 -11.58 13.09
C LEU A 19 -27.73 -11.40 13.00
N ILE A 20 -27.30 -10.88 11.85
CA ILE A 20 -25.89 -10.75 11.44
C ILE A 20 -25.35 -9.35 11.80
N GLY A 21 -26.20 -8.42 12.22
CA GLY A 21 -25.78 -7.13 12.77
C GLY A 21 -25.31 -7.25 14.22
N HIS A 22 -24.45 -6.33 14.67
CA HIS A 22 -24.18 -6.18 16.10
C HIS A 22 -25.50 -5.98 16.86
N PRO A 23 -25.73 -6.58 18.04
CA PRO A 23 -26.97 -6.46 18.81
C PRO A 23 -27.42 -5.00 18.97
N ASN A 24 -26.48 -4.09 19.25
CA ASN A 24 -26.76 -2.65 19.33
C ASN A 24 -27.22 -2.04 17.99
N THR A 25 -26.71 -2.51 16.86
CA THR A 25 -27.13 -2.05 15.52
C THR A 25 -28.52 -2.57 15.17
N VAL A 26 -28.80 -3.82 15.52
CA VAL A 26 -30.14 -4.42 15.36
C VAL A 26 -31.14 -3.72 16.26
N ALA A 27 -30.80 -3.51 17.54
CA ALA A 27 -31.64 -2.80 18.50
C ALA A 27 -31.91 -1.37 18.04
N LEU A 28 -30.90 -0.66 17.53
CA LEU A 28 -31.10 0.67 16.93
C LEU A 28 -32.05 0.63 15.72
N LEU A 29 -31.90 -0.33 14.81
CA LEU A 29 -32.76 -0.42 13.63
C LEU A 29 -34.21 -0.76 13.99
N LEU A 30 -34.41 -1.60 15.02
CA LEU A 30 -35.73 -1.91 15.56
C LEU A 30 -36.34 -0.70 16.27
N SER A 31 -35.58 -0.05 17.15
CA SER A 31 -36.00 1.15 17.86
C SER A 31 -36.31 2.31 16.89
N ALA A 32 -35.49 2.49 15.84
CA ALA A 32 -35.75 3.47 14.79
C ALA A 32 -36.97 3.14 13.93
N ALA A 33 -37.35 1.86 13.82
CA ALA A 33 -38.58 1.45 13.18
C ALA A 33 -39.80 1.75 14.08
N GLU A 34 -39.69 1.49 15.38
CA GLU A 34 -40.71 1.81 16.38
C GLU A 34 -40.95 3.33 16.51
N ALA A 35 -39.88 4.12 16.46
CA ALA A 35 -39.92 5.59 16.44
C ALA A 35 -40.34 6.18 15.08
N GLU A 36 -40.66 5.34 14.10
CA GLU A 36 -41.01 5.72 12.73
C GLU A 36 -39.99 6.61 12.00
N ALA A 37 -38.72 6.60 12.42
CA ALA A 37 -37.66 7.45 11.88
C ALA A 37 -37.44 7.23 10.37
N TYR A 38 -37.76 6.02 9.87
CA TYR A 38 -37.71 5.69 8.44
C TYR A 38 -38.70 6.49 7.58
N LYS A 39 -39.72 7.13 8.17
CA LYS A 39 -40.67 7.98 7.43
C LYS A 39 -40.05 9.32 7.03
N ILE A 40 -39.03 9.78 7.74
CA ILE A 40 -38.33 11.06 7.50
C ILE A 40 -37.28 10.85 6.40
N ILE A 41 -37.57 11.37 5.20
CA ILE A 41 -36.72 11.20 4.02
C ILE A 41 -35.60 12.26 4.03
N PRO A 42 -34.33 11.89 3.78
CA PRO A 42 -33.27 12.88 3.57
C PRO A 42 -33.60 13.81 2.40
N GLY A 43 -33.47 15.13 2.59
CA GLY A 43 -33.94 16.13 1.60
C GLY A 43 -33.30 16.05 0.20
N HIS A 44 -32.18 15.33 0.05
CA HIS A 44 -31.50 15.12 -1.24
C HIS A 44 -31.89 13.81 -1.94
N LEU A 45 -32.79 13.00 -1.36
CA LEU A 45 -33.21 11.70 -1.89
C LEU A 45 -34.71 11.69 -2.22
N THR A 46 -35.06 10.99 -3.30
CA THR A 46 -36.45 10.62 -3.59
C THR A 46 -36.91 9.49 -2.68
N ARG A 47 -38.23 9.35 -2.48
CA ARG A 47 -38.82 8.24 -1.68
C ARG A 47 -38.35 6.87 -2.16
N GLU A 48 -38.25 6.68 -3.48
CA GLU A 48 -37.80 5.42 -4.07
C GLU A 48 -36.33 5.12 -3.74
N LYS A 49 -35.44 6.12 -3.87
CA LYS A 49 -34.02 5.97 -3.50
C LYS A 49 -33.86 5.72 -2.00
N TRP A 50 -34.71 6.34 -1.18
CA TRP A 50 -34.71 6.13 0.26
C TRP A 50 -35.15 4.72 0.64
N ASN A 51 -36.26 4.24 0.07
CA ASN A 51 -36.73 2.86 0.28
C ASN A 51 -35.69 1.83 -0.17
N ARG A 52 -35.00 2.07 -1.29
CA ARG A 52 -33.88 1.24 -1.73
C ARG A 52 -32.76 1.19 -0.68
N ASN A 53 -32.35 2.34 -0.16
CA ASN A 53 -31.26 2.42 0.81
C ASN A 53 -31.62 1.71 2.13
N LEU A 54 -32.88 1.81 2.57
CA LEU A 54 -33.41 1.07 3.72
C LEU A 54 -33.36 -0.45 3.47
N LEU A 55 -33.78 -0.91 2.28
CA LEU A 55 -33.71 -2.34 1.91
C LEU A 55 -32.28 -2.87 1.85
N ILE A 56 -31.34 -2.11 1.27
CA ILE A 56 -29.91 -2.45 1.26
C ILE A 56 -29.39 -2.58 2.70
N THR A 57 -29.75 -1.64 3.57
CA THR A 57 -29.34 -1.63 4.98
C THR A 57 -29.93 -2.82 5.75
N ALA A 58 -31.20 -3.14 5.51
CA ALA A 58 -31.86 -4.32 6.07
C ALA A 58 -31.20 -5.62 5.58
N HIS A 59 -30.90 -5.75 4.28
CA HIS A 59 -30.19 -6.90 3.74
C HIS A 59 -28.76 -7.02 4.29
N TYR A 60 -28.09 -5.89 4.53
CA TYR A 60 -26.73 -5.85 5.06
C TYR A 60 -26.66 -6.40 6.50
N PHE A 61 -27.61 -6.07 7.36
CA PHE A 61 -27.58 -6.48 8.78
C PHE A 61 -28.47 -7.68 9.13
N LEU A 62 -29.55 -7.93 8.39
CA LEU A 62 -30.59 -8.89 8.78
C LEU A 62 -30.61 -10.14 7.89
N GLN A 63 -29.84 -10.19 6.80
CA GLN A 63 -29.82 -11.35 5.88
C GLN A 63 -28.42 -11.88 5.61
N PRO A 64 -28.24 -13.19 5.39
CA PRO A 64 -26.96 -13.83 5.06
C PRO A 64 -26.53 -13.66 3.59
N LYS A 65 -26.72 -12.48 2.98
CA LYS A 65 -26.34 -12.19 1.58
C LYS A 65 -24.97 -11.54 1.44
N THR A 66 -24.09 -11.92 0.53
CA THR A 66 -22.80 -11.24 0.30
C THR A 66 -22.98 -9.79 -0.19
N LEU A 67 -21.93 -8.95 -0.13
CA LEU A 67 -22.02 -7.59 -0.68
C LEU A 67 -22.30 -7.61 -2.19
N ALA A 68 -21.79 -8.60 -2.92
CA ALA A 68 -22.09 -8.78 -4.33
C ALA A 68 -23.58 -9.13 -4.55
N GLU A 69 -24.13 -10.04 -3.75
CA GLU A 69 -25.56 -10.42 -3.80
C GLU A 69 -26.48 -9.26 -3.39
N ILE A 70 -26.07 -8.44 -2.41
CA ILE A 70 -26.80 -7.23 -2.03
C ILE A 70 -26.76 -6.20 -3.17
N GLY A 71 -25.60 -6.02 -3.79
CA GLY A 71 -25.42 -5.14 -4.95
C GLY A 71 -26.17 -5.58 -6.21
N GLN A 72 -26.62 -6.84 -6.25
CA GLN A 72 -27.46 -7.43 -7.31
C GLN A 72 -28.94 -7.58 -6.90
N SER A 73 -29.26 -7.46 -5.60
CA SER A 73 -30.62 -7.59 -5.10
C SER A 73 -31.49 -6.38 -5.49
N ARG A 74 -32.81 -6.60 -5.64
CA ARG A 74 -33.78 -5.60 -6.10
C ARG A 74 -33.56 -4.25 -5.42
N GLY A 75 -32.99 -3.31 -6.17
CA GLY A 75 -32.56 -2.00 -5.69
C GLY A 75 -31.45 -1.39 -6.56
N ALA A 76 -30.47 -2.17 -7.00
CA ALA A 76 -29.56 -1.72 -8.05
C ALA A 76 -30.28 -1.79 -9.41
N THR A 77 -30.21 -0.73 -10.21
CA THR A 77 -30.63 -0.80 -11.61
C THR A 77 -29.77 -1.86 -12.31
N PRO A 78 -30.34 -2.77 -13.13
CA PRO A 78 -29.61 -3.87 -13.77
C PRO A 78 -28.36 -3.41 -14.53
N GLU A 79 -28.36 -2.15 -14.97
CA GLU A 79 -27.33 -1.50 -15.76
C GLU A 79 -26.11 -1.02 -14.94
N THR A 80 -26.20 -0.98 -13.60
CA THR A 80 -25.08 -0.57 -12.74
C THR A 80 -25.16 -1.23 -11.35
N PRO A 81 -24.55 -2.42 -11.16
CA PRO A 81 -24.48 -3.05 -9.85
C PRO A 81 -23.67 -2.19 -8.88
N LEU A 82 -24.13 -2.09 -7.63
CA LEU A 82 -23.45 -1.30 -6.61
C LEU A 82 -22.14 -1.98 -6.20
N THR A 83 -21.05 -1.19 -6.14
CA THR A 83 -19.78 -1.67 -5.61
C THR A 83 -19.88 -1.96 -4.11
N SER A 84 -18.99 -2.81 -3.60
CA SER A 84 -18.92 -3.12 -2.16
C SER A 84 -18.74 -1.87 -1.29
N GLU A 85 -17.98 -0.90 -1.78
CA GLU A 85 -17.79 0.39 -1.12
C GLU A 85 -19.04 1.27 -1.20
N GLY A 86 -19.72 1.31 -2.35
CA GLY A 86 -21.00 2.01 -2.49
C GLY A 86 -22.08 1.48 -1.52
N ILE A 87 -22.12 0.17 -1.29
CA ILE A 87 -23.01 -0.45 -0.30
C ILE A 87 -22.66 0.01 1.11
N ARG A 88 -21.38 -0.01 1.50
CA ARG A 88 -20.93 0.45 2.83
C ARG A 88 -21.30 1.91 3.08
N GLN A 89 -21.13 2.78 2.08
CA GLN A 89 -21.49 4.19 2.17
C GLN A 89 -23.00 4.41 2.31
N ILE A 90 -23.82 3.64 1.57
CA ILE A 90 -25.28 3.68 1.69
C ILE A 90 -25.70 3.27 3.10
N VAL A 91 -25.14 2.18 3.63
CA VAL A 91 -25.42 1.68 4.98
C VAL A 91 -25.03 2.71 6.04
N ALA A 92 -23.82 3.25 5.97
CA ALA A 92 -23.34 4.26 6.91
C ALA A 92 -24.23 5.51 6.95
N LYS A 93 -24.59 6.05 5.78
CA LYS A 93 -25.44 7.24 5.66
C LYS A 93 -26.87 6.96 6.13
N THR A 94 -27.41 5.78 5.83
CA THR A 94 -28.77 5.38 6.22
C THR A 94 -28.87 5.22 7.73
N VAL A 95 -27.91 4.51 8.35
CA VAL A 95 -27.86 4.34 9.82
C VAL A 95 -27.70 5.67 10.53
N ALA A 96 -26.80 6.55 10.04
CA ALA A 96 -26.61 7.87 10.63
C ALA A 96 -27.89 8.73 10.54
N HIS A 97 -28.62 8.65 9.44
CA HIS A 97 -29.89 9.38 9.27
C HIS A 97 -31.00 8.82 10.15
N LEU A 98 -31.13 7.50 10.28
CA LEU A 98 -32.09 6.89 11.20
C LEU A 98 -31.80 7.25 12.66
N TRP A 99 -30.52 7.23 13.04
CA TRP A 99 -30.09 7.62 14.38
C TRP A 99 -30.39 9.10 14.69
N ALA A 100 -30.08 10.00 13.75
CA ALA A 100 -30.31 11.45 13.92
C ALA A 100 -31.80 11.83 13.99
N ASN A 101 -32.69 10.95 13.55
CA ASN A 101 -34.14 11.15 13.57
C ASN A 101 -34.84 10.25 14.60
N HIS A 102 -34.08 9.70 15.55
CA HIS A 102 -34.60 8.97 16.69
C HIS A 102 -35.07 9.90 17.82
N THR A 103 -35.86 9.38 18.75
CA THR A 103 -36.28 10.07 19.99
C THR A 103 -35.08 10.36 20.90
N LYS A 104 -35.14 11.48 21.65
CA LYS A 104 -34.04 12.01 22.48
C LYS A 104 -33.56 11.05 23.61
N HIS A 105 -34.36 10.05 23.97
CA HIS A 105 -34.06 9.13 25.07
C HIS A 105 -32.95 8.12 24.73
N ASP A 106 -32.79 7.74 23.45
CA ASP A 106 -31.89 6.67 23.00
C ASP A 106 -30.48 7.13 22.63
N TYR A 107 -30.25 8.45 22.58
CA TYR A 107 -28.93 9.03 22.33
C TYR A 107 -27.91 8.71 23.45
N LYS A 108 -28.40 8.45 24.67
CA LYS A 108 -27.57 8.02 25.80
C LYS A 108 -27.29 6.52 25.79
N GLU A 109 -28.20 5.69 25.28
CA GLU A 109 -28.03 4.24 25.20
C GLU A 109 -27.18 3.80 23.99
N PHE A 110 -27.18 4.58 22.89
CA PHE A 110 -26.48 4.19 21.67
C PHE A 110 -25.66 5.34 21.03
N PRO A 111 -24.42 5.61 21.49
CA PRO A 111 -23.58 6.69 20.97
C PRO A 111 -23.04 6.39 19.56
N ILE A 112 -23.19 7.34 18.62
CA ILE A 112 -22.83 7.12 17.20
C ILE A 112 -21.37 6.71 16.95
N LYS A 113 -20.45 7.13 17.84
CA LYS A 113 -19.01 6.84 17.76
C LYS A 113 -18.66 5.39 18.14
N GLN A 114 -19.61 4.61 18.65
CA GLN A 114 -19.39 3.22 19.10
C GLN A 114 -20.03 2.18 18.18
N PHE A 115 -20.65 2.56 17.05
CA PHE A 115 -21.28 1.58 16.17
C PHE A 115 -20.27 0.91 15.24
N PRO A 116 -20.05 -0.41 15.35
CA PRO A 116 -19.39 -1.16 14.30
C PRO A 116 -20.38 -1.26 13.12
N LEU A 117 -20.17 -0.45 12.08
CA LEU A 117 -20.84 -0.59 10.79
C LEU A 117 -20.33 -1.81 10.00
N ASP A 118 -19.30 -2.47 10.52
CA ASP A 118 -18.83 -3.76 10.02
C ASP A 118 -19.87 -4.83 10.29
N ARG A 119 -20.35 -5.46 9.23
CA ARG A 119 -21.23 -6.63 9.29
C ARG A 119 -20.61 -7.73 10.16
N ARG A 120 -21.36 -8.36 11.08
CA ARG A 120 -20.81 -9.51 11.79
C ARG A 120 -20.55 -10.63 10.79
N PHE A 121 -19.46 -11.33 11.02
CA PHE A 121 -19.17 -12.60 10.37
C PHE A 121 -20.20 -13.63 10.87
N ASP A 122 -20.89 -14.31 9.95
CA ASP A 122 -21.72 -15.48 10.24
C ASP A 122 -20.84 -16.73 10.07
N PRO A 123 -20.43 -17.39 11.17
CA PRO A 123 -19.58 -18.57 11.12
C PRO A 123 -20.24 -19.77 10.41
N HIS A 124 -21.57 -19.75 10.22
CA HIS A 124 -22.32 -20.81 9.53
C HIS A 124 -22.76 -20.43 8.10
N GLY A 125 -22.44 -19.21 7.65
CA GLY A 125 -22.66 -18.77 6.26
C GLY A 125 -21.68 -19.41 5.26
N ARG A 126 -21.90 -19.22 3.95
CA ARG A 126 -21.04 -19.82 2.89
C ARG A 126 -19.54 -19.50 3.02
N PHE A 127 -19.14 -18.42 3.68
CA PHE A 127 -17.73 -18.11 3.98
C PHE A 127 -17.14 -18.94 5.14
N GLY A 128 -17.96 -19.44 6.07
CA GLY A 128 -17.55 -20.39 7.11
C GLY A 128 -17.12 -21.75 6.54
N ARG A 129 -17.63 -22.13 5.36
CA ARG A 129 -17.18 -23.35 4.64
C ARG A 129 -15.75 -23.28 4.10
N HIS A 130 -15.14 -22.09 4.07
CA HIS A 130 -13.77 -21.88 3.62
C HIS A 130 -12.80 -21.50 4.75
N LEU A 131 -13.30 -21.36 5.97
CA LEU A 131 -12.44 -21.30 7.14
C LEU A 131 -12.10 -22.74 7.56
N SER A 132 -10.84 -23.01 7.87
CA SER A 132 -10.48 -24.29 8.45
C SER A 132 -11.24 -24.49 9.75
N GLU A 133 -11.60 -25.73 10.08
CA GLU A 133 -12.24 -26.10 11.37
C GLU A 133 -11.50 -25.47 12.57
N ILE A 134 -10.17 -25.40 12.47
CA ILE A 134 -9.28 -24.74 13.42
C ILE A 134 -9.65 -23.27 13.64
N THR A 135 -9.99 -22.53 12.58
CA THR A 135 -10.33 -21.10 12.68
C THR A 135 -11.68 -20.87 13.37
N LEU A 136 -12.65 -21.76 13.14
CA LEU A 136 -13.95 -21.74 13.82
C LEU A 136 -13.78 -22.10 15.30
N GLY A 137 -13.00 -23.15 15.60
CA GLY A 137 -12.72 -23.56 16.98
C GLY A 137 -12.01 -22.48 17.81
N ILE A 138 -11.10 -21.71 17.21
CA ILE A 138 -10.46 -20.55 17.88
C ILE A 138 -11.50 -19.49 18.25
N LEU A 139 -12.42 -19.16 17.33
CA LEU A 139 -13.41 -18.11 17.53
C LEU A 139 -14.44 -18.50 18.59
N GLU A 140 -14.95 -19.73 18.52
CA GLU A 140 -15.88 -20.27 19.53
C GLU A 140 -15.23 -20.30 20.90
N SER A 141 -14.01 -20.86 21.01
CA SER A 141 -13.31 -20.94 22.30
C SER A 141 -13.06 -19.56 22.91
N ALA A 142 -12.68 -18.58 22.09
CA ALA A 142 -12.46 -17.22 22.56
C ALA A 142 -13.76 -16.51 22.99
N GLU A 143 -14.88 -16.73 22.31
CA GLU A 143 -16.19 -16.20 22.72
C GLU A 143 -16.66 -16.75 24.08
N HIS A 144 -16.21 -17.96 24.44
CA HIS A 144 -16.42 -18.58 25.75
C HIS A 144 -15.37 -18.18 26.80
N GLY A 145 -14.51 -17.21 26.49
CA GLY A 145 -13.54 -16.66 27.45
C GLY A 145 -12.21 -17.40 27.52
N ALA A 146 -11.90 -18.28 26.56
CA ALA A 146 -10.62 -18.98 26.53
C ALA A 146 -9.44 -17.99 26.50
N THR A 147 -8.44 -18.28 27.31
CA THR A 147 -7.18 -17.54 27.40
C THR A 147 -6.30 -17.80 26.18
N TYR A 148 -5.30 -16.94 25.97
CA TYR A 148 -4.35 -17.13 24.88
C TYR A 148 -3.63 -18.48 24.93
N GLU A 149 -3.22 -18.93 26.12
CA GLU A 149 -2.51 -20.20 26.27
C GLU A 149 -3.40 -21.39 25.90
N GLU A 150 -4.69 -21.35 26.23
CA GLU A 150 -5.66 -22.36 25.81
C GLU A 150 -5.85 -22.36 24.29
N LEU A 151 -5.92 -21.18 23.66
CA LEU A 151 -6.03 -21.07 22.20
C LEU A 151 -4.78 -21.53 21.45
N ARG A 152 -3.58 -21.45 22.06
CA ARG A 152 -2.33 -21.98 21.48
C ARG A 152 -2.30 -23.49 21.39
N THR A 153 -3.07 -24.19 22.23
CA THR A 153 -3.19 -25.66 22.14
C THR A 153 -3.97 -26.11 20.90
N ILE A 154 -4.81 -25.22 20.37
CA ILE A 154 -5.72 -25.47 19.24
C ILE A 154 -5.14 -24.92 17.93
N ALA A 155 -4.34 -23.85 17.98
CA ALA A 155 -3.85 -23.16 16.80
C ALA A 155 -2.49 -22.48 16.96
N THR A 156 -1.79 -22.32 15.83
CA THR A 156 -0.50 -21.62 15.79
C THR A 156 -0.64 -20.11 16.00
N SER A 157 0.40 -19.45 16.51
CA SER A 157 0.44 -17.99 16.69
C SER A 157 0.20 -17.20 15.39
N THR A 158 0.54 -17.79 14.22
CA THR A 158 0.25 -17.20 12.91
C THR A 158 -1.25 -17.24 12.60
N GLN A 159 -1.91 -18.37 12.84
CA GLN A 159 -3.36 -18.52 12.67
C GLN A 159 -4.11 -17.57 13.62
N LEU A 160 -3.74 -17.54 14.91
CA LEU A 160 -4.31 -16.62 15.90
C LEU A 160 -4.15 -15.14 15.49
N GLY A 161 -3.02 -14.78 14.87
CA GLY A 161 -2.78 -13.43 14.35
C GLY A 161 -3.66 -13.05 13.13
N VAL A 162 -3.98 -14.00 12.26
CA VAL A 162 -4.90 -13.81 11.13
C VAL A 162 -6.33 -13.65 11.64
N VAL A 163 -6.75 -14.50 12.60
CA VAL A 163 -8.07 -14.38 13.24
C VAL A 163 -8.21 -13.06 13.98
N ARG A 164 -7.17 -12.60 14.69
CA ARG A 164 -7.17 -11.28 15.36
C ARG A 164 -7.36 -10.10 14.39
N LYS A 165 -6.75 -10.16 13.19
CA LYS A 165 -6.88 -9.10 12.18
C LYS A 165 -8.24 -9.10 11.50
N GLY A 166 -8.83 -10.28 11.28
CA GLY A 166 -10.13 -10.44 10.62
C GLY A 166 -11.34 -10.33 11.55
N ALA A 167 -11.19 -10.77 12.80
CA ALA A 167 -12.24 -10.78 13.80
C ALA A 167 -11.98 -9.70 14.86
N GLY A 168 -12.63 -8.55 14.70
CA GLY A 168 -12.67 -7.50 15.72
C GLY A 168 -13.25 -7.93 17.08
N ARG A 169 -13.71 -9.19 17.20
CA ARG A 169 -14.25 -9.81 18.42
C ARG A 169 -13.18 -10.25 19.42
N LEU A 170 -11.97 -10.61 18.99
CA LEU A 170 -10.90 -11.09 19.90
C LEU A 170 -10.18 -9.99 20.69
N ARG A 171 -10.75 -8.78 20.81
CA ARG A 171 -10.08 -7.65 21.49
C ARG A 171 -9.89 -7.87 23.01
N HIS A 172 -10.69 -8.73 23.63
CA HIS A 172 -10.60 -9.09 25.04
C HIS A 172 -9.59 -10.22 25.31
N VAL A 173 -9.21 -10.98 24.28
CA VAL A 173 -8.14 -11.97 24.40
C VAL A 173 -6.82 -11.27 24.12
N ASN A 174 -5.94 -11.21 25.12
CA ASN A 174 -4.62 -10.61 24.99
C ASN A 174 -3.69 -11.55 24.21
N VAL A 175 -3.97 -11.70 22.91
CA VAL A 175 -3.17 -12.50 21.98
C VAL A 175 -1.87 -11.72 21.73
N PRO A 176 -0.69 -12.17 22.19
CA PRO A 176 0.58 -11.55 21.82
C PRO A 176 0.69 -11.47 20.31
N PHE A 177 1.40 -10.46 19.82
CA PHE A 177 1.49 -10.25 18.39
C PHE A 177 2.12 -11.51 17.75
N SER A 178 1.79 -11.77 16.48
CA SER A 178 2.54 -12.77 15.71
C SER A 178 4.04 -12.56 15.96
N PRO A 179 4.84 -13.63 16.17
CA PRO A 179 6.28 -13.49 16.45
C PRO A 179 7.01 -12.58 15.44
N ALA A 180 6.52 -12.49 14.20
CA ALA A 180 7.06 -11.59 13.17
C ALA A 180 6.73 -10.11 13.43
N ILE A 181 5.55 -9.80 13.96
CA ILE A 181 5.15 -8.42 14.31
C ILE A 181 5.87 -7.97 15.59
N GLU A 182 5.97 -8.85 16.58
CA GLU A 182 6.73 -8.59 17.81
C GLU A 182 8.21 -8.37 17.51
N ARG A 183 8.82 -9.23 16.68
CA ARG A 183 10.18 -9.04 16.17
C ARG A 183 10.34 -7.72 15.44
N GLY A 184 9.37 -7.34 14.60
CA GLY A 184 9.41 -6.05 13.91
C GLY A 184 9.37 -4.85 14.87
N LYS A 185 8.50 -4.87 15.89
CA LYS A 185 8.44 -3.82 16.91
C LYS A 185 9.72 -3.75 17.75
N ARG A 186 10.28 -4.91 18.08
CA ARG A 186 11.56 -4.99 18.78
C ARG A 186 12.69 -4.38 17.95
N LEU A 187 12.81 -4.76 16.68
CA LEU A 187 13.81 -4.18 15.77
C LEU A 187 13.61 -2.67 15.56
N GLU A 188 12.37 -2.20 15.54
CA GLU A 188 12.06 -0.76 15.46
C GLU A 188 12.57 0.03 16.67
N LYS A 189 12.65 -0.62 17.84
CA LYS A 189 13.13 -0.02 19.09
C LYS A 189 14.63 -0.20 19.28
N ASP A 190 15.13 -1.42 19.12
CA ASP A 190 16.48 -1.79 19.57
C ASP A 190 17.54 -1.41 18.54
N LEU A 191 17.23 -1.47 17.24
CA LEU A 191 18.23 -1.22 16.17
C LEU A 191 18.73 0.23 16.10
N PRO A 192 17.90 1.27 16.35
CA PRO A 192 18.37 2.65 16.46
C PRO A 192 19.24 2.92 17.70
N ASP A 193 18.99 2.21 18.81
CA ASP A 193 19.65 2.44 20.10
C ASP A 193 20.92 1.58 20.28
N ALA A 194 21.09 0.53 19.49
CA ALA A 194 22.26 -0.34 19.51
C ALA A 194 23.54 0.41 19.11
N ILE A 195 24.59 0.32 19.92
CA ILE A 195 25.88 1.01 19.70
C ILE A 195 26.94 0.04 19.15
N ASP A 196 26.90 -1.21 19.60
CA ASP A 196 27.91 -2.20 19.26
C ASP A 196 27.68 -2.82 17.86
N ASN A 197 28.75 -2.93 17.07
CA ASN A 197 28.64 -3.46 15.70
C ASN A 197 28.19 -4.94 15.69
N THR A 198 28.55 -5.74 16.70
CA THR A 198 28.13 -7.15 16.79
C THR A 198 26.64 -7.24 17.13
N GLU A 199 26.16 -6.43 18.08
CA GLU A 199 24.73 -6.30 18.38
C GLU A 199 23.93 -5.87 17.14
N ILE A 200 24.37 -4.83 16.45
CA ILE A 200 23.72 -4.34 15.23
C ILE A 200 23.70 -5.43 14.15
N ARG A 201 24.81 -6.17 13.96
CA ARG A 201 24.87 -7.29 13.01
C ARG A 201 23.83 -8.35 13.35
N ASN A 202 23.76 -8.76 14.62
CA ASN A 202 22.80 -9.76 15.08
C ASN A 202 21.36 -9.31 14.81
N LEU A 203 21.02 -8.05 15.09
CA LEU A 203 19.69 -7.49 14.83
C LEU A 203 19.37 -7.42 13.33
N LEU A 204 20.34 -7.05 12.48
CA LEU A 204 20.16 -7.03 11.03
C LEU A 204 19.93 -8.43 10.45
N ASP A 205 20.61 -9.46 10.98
CA ASP A 205 20.47 -10.87 10.58
C ASP A 205 19.10 -11.48 10.92
N GLU A 206 18.34 -10.86 11.83
CA GLU A 206 16.96 -11.25 12.13
C GLU A 206 15.96 -10.86 11.03
N ILE A 207 16.33 -9.94 10.14
CA ILE A 207 15.49 -9.43 9.05
C ILE A 207 15.51 -10.42 7.87
N LYS A 208 14.91 -11.60 8.08
CA LYS A 208 14.90 -12.69 7.10
C LYS A 208 13.71 -12.68 6.14
N SER A 209 12.66 -11.90 6.42
CA SER A 209 11.41 -11.93 5.64
C SER A 209 11.25 -10.68 4.77
N PRO A 210 10.88 -10.81 3.47
CA PRO A 210 10.71 -9.67 2.58
C PRO A 210 9.67 -8.66 3.10
N ALA A 211 8.62 -9.15 3.78
CA ALA A 211 7.60 -8.30 4.38
C ALA A 211 8.14 -7.46 5.54
N LEU A 212 8.99 -8.05 6.39
CA LEU A 212 9.61 -7.34 7.51
C LEU A 212 10.62 -6.31 7.00
N TYR A 213 11.45 -6.69 6.02
CA TYR A 213 12.36 -5.77 5.34
C TYR A 213 11.61 -4.56 4.76
N GLU A 214 10.53 -4.77 4.00
CA GLU A 214 9.78 -3.67 3.39
C GLU A 214 9.13 -2.78 4.47
N LYS A 215 8.63 -3.36 5.57
CA LYS A 215 8.07 -2.59 6.71
C LYS A 215 9.13 -1.66 7.32
N LEU A 216 10.32 -2.18 7.63
CA LEU A 216 11.38 -1.41 8.27
C LEU A 216 11.97 -0.35 7.32
N HIS A 217 12.10 -0.68 6.04
CA HIS A 217 12.60 0.22 5.00
C HIS A 217 11.63 1.37 4.67
N GLN A 218 10.32 1.11 4.68
CA GLN A 218 9.27 2.08 4.34
C GLN A 218 8.70 2.83 5.56
N SER A 219 9.16 2.51 6.78
CA SER A 219 8.77 3.22 7.99
C SER A 219 9.06 4.72 7.90
N SER A 220 8.26 5.55 8.59
CA SER A 220 8.41 7.02 8.59
C SER A 220 9.81 7.48 9.03
N HIS A 221 10.46 6.71 9.91
CA HIS A 221 11.81 6.97 10.42
C HIS A 221 12.90 6.17 9.70
N ARG A 222 12.57 5.39 8.66
CA ARG A 222 13.46 4.54 7.86
C ARG A 222 14.62 3.92 8.66
N ILE A 223 14.31 2.89 9.45
CA ILE A 223 15.27 2.25 10.36
C ILE A 223 16.43 1.57 9.63
N ILE A 224 16.18 1.06 8.42
CA ILE A 224 17.19 0.47 7.55
C ILE A 224 17.27 1.18 6.20
N LEU A 225 18.48 1.26 5.65
CA LEU A 225 18.77 1.86 4.35
C LEU A 225 19.40 0.81 3.44
N THR A 226 18.99 0.77 2.17
CA THR A 226 19.68 -0.08 1.20
C THR A 226 21.06 0.47 0.89
N VAL A 227 22.04 -0.41 0.70
CA VAL A 227 23.40 0.00 0.33
C VAL A 227 23.38 0.86 -0.94
N SER A 228 22.51 0.53 -1.90
CA SER A 228 22.35 1.28 -3.14
C SER A 228 21.77 2.68 -2.93
N ALA A 229 20.89 2.87 -1.95
CA ALA A 229 20.37 4.19 -1.59
C ALA A 229 21.43 5.04 -0.88
N VAL A 230 22.24 4.43 -0.01
CA VAL A 230 23.35 5.10 0.67
C VAL A 230 24.37 5.57 -0.37
N ALA A 231 24.84 4.67 -1.23
CA ALA A 231 25.78 5.00 -2.31
C ALA A 231 25.27 6.17 -3.19
N ARG A 232 24.01 6.14 -3.62
CA ARG A 232 23.43 7.23 -4.42
C ARG A 232 23.37 8.56 -3.67
N LYS A 233 23.06 8.54 -2.37
CA LYS A 233 23.07 9.76 -1.54
C LYS A 233 24.47 10.35 -1.40
N HIS A 234 25.51 9.50 -1.41
CA HIS A 234 26.92 9.92 -1.49
C HIS A 234 27.42 10.12 -2.93
N ARG A 235 26.52 10.36 -3.90
CA ARG A 235 26.82 10.70 -5.30
C ARG A 235 27.52 9.61 -6.11
N TYR A 236 27.39 8.35 -5.71
CA TYR A 236 27.85 7.21 -6.52
C TYR A 236 26.77 6.76 -7.53
N TYR A 237 27.20 6.52 -8.76
CA TYR A 237 26.39 6.05 -9.88
C TYR A 237 26.39 4.52 -9.98
N VAL A 238 25.87 3.85 -8.94
CA VAL A 238 25.91 2.38 -8.82
C VAL A 238 24.76 1.67 -9.56
N LYS A 239 25.11 0.57 -10.26
CA LYS A 239 24.16 -0.43 -10.80
C LYS A 239 23.90 -1.50 -9.73
N GLU A 240 22.71 -2.08 -9.73
CA GLU A 240 22.37 -3.15 -8.77
C GLU A 240 23.32 -4.36 -8.87
N SER A 241 23.82 -4.67 -10.07
CA SER A 241 24.80 -5.74 -10.30
C SER A 241 26.16 -5.48 -9.65
N GLU A 242 26.51 -4.23 -9.38
CA GLU A 242 27.82 -3.82 -8.84
C GLU A 242 27.76 -3.56 -7.32
N ILE A 243 26.61 -3.81 -6.69
CA ILE A 243 26.41 -3.47 -5.28
C ILE A 243 27.33 -4.27 -4.35
N THR A 244 27.78 -5.44 -4.78
CA THR A 244 28.69 -6.31 -4.02
C THR A 244 30.02 -5.64 -3.70
N ARG A 245 30.53 -4.74 -4.56
CA ARG A 245 31.76 -3.98 -4.30
C ARG A 245 31.58 -2.99 -3.14
N PHE A 246 30.41 -2.36 -3.07
CA PHE A 246 30.07 -1.49 -1.95
C PHE A 246 29.91 -2.29 -0.65
N VAL A 247 29.34 -3.50 -0.73
CA VAL A 247 29.25 -4.41 0.43
C VAL A 247 30.63 -4.81 0.93
N GLN A 248 31.57 -5.10 0.02
CA GLN A 248 32.97 -5.40 0.40
C GLN A 248 33.62 -4.23 1.14
N ALA A 249 33.43 -2.99 0.67
CA ALA A 249 33.93 -1.80 1.38
C ALA A 249 33.34 -1.64 2.78
N LEU A 250 32.07 -2.03 2.99
CA LEU A 250 31.46 -2.05 4.33
C LEU A 250 32.10 -3.12 5.22
N ASP A 251 32.36 -4.31 4.68
CA ASP A 251 32.98 -5.42 5.42
C ASP A 251 34.41 -5.07 5.85
N GLU A 252 35.22 -4.50 4.94
CA GLU A 252 36.57 -3.99 5.23
C GLU A 252 36.56 -2.92 6.33
N ALA A 253 35.58 -2.02 6.29
CA ALA A 253 35.37 -0.99 7.31
C ALA A 253 34.68 -1.49 8.59
N LYS A 254 34.40 -2.80 8.69
CA LYS A 254 33.69 -3.44 9.80
C LYS A 254 32.32 -2.80 10.11
N ILE A 255 31.63 -2.33 9.08
CA ILE A 255 30.28 -1.77 9.19
C ILE A 255 29.27 -2.91 9.02
N PRO A 256 28.40 -3.16 10.01
CA PRO A 256 27.45 -4.27 9.92
C PRO A 256 26.40 -4.01 8.85
N PHE A 257 26.13 -5.03 8.05
CA PHE A 257 25.10 -5.04 7.02
C PHE A 257 24.31 -6.36 7.06
N GLY A 258 23.04 -6.29 6.69
CA GLY A 258 22.18 -7.45 6.48
C GLY A 258 21.92 -7.69 5.00
N SER A 259 21.38 -8.87 4.68
CA SER A 259 20.96 -9.20 3.32
C SER A 259 19.63 -9.94 3.31
N ILE A 260 18.87 -9.76 2.24
CA ILE A 260 17.64 -10.49 2.00
C ILE A 260 17.51 -10.92 0.55
N GLU A 261 16.98 -12.11 0.35
CA GLU A 261 16.70 -12.65 -0.96
C GLU A 261 15.22 -12.51 -1.29
N ARG A 262 14.94 -12.01 -2.50
CA ARG A 262 13.60 -11.84 -3.02
C ARG A 262 13.49 -12.52 -4.38
N THR A 263 12.61 -13.52 -4.47
CA THR A 263 12.24 -14.11 -5.76
C THR A 263 11.31 -13.17 -6.52
N VAL A 264 11.67 -12.85 -7.75
CA VAL A 264 10.85 -12.02 -8.65
C VAL A 264 9.58 -12.80 -9.01
N GLN A 265 8.42 -12.24 -8.70
CA GLN A 265 7.12 -12.91 -8.82
C GLN A 265 6.49 -12.77 -10.21
N SER A 266 6.91 -11.79 -11.01
CA SER A 266 6.30 -11.46 -12.30
C SER A 266 7.28 -10.81 -13.28
N GLY A 267 6.93 -10.84 -14.56
CA GLY A 267 7.71 -10.23 -15.65
C GLY A 267 8.79 -11.15 -16.24
N PRO A 268 9.65 -10.62 -17.12
CA PRO A 268 10.64 -11.40 -17.89
C PRO A 268 11.73 -12.05 -17.02
N HIS A 269 11.86 -11.64 -15.75
CA HIS A 269 12.80 -12.19 -14.79
C HIS A 269 12.13 -12.99 -13.68
N LYS A 270 10.91 -13.50 -13.90
CA LYS A 270 10.19 -14.32 -12.92
C LYS A 270 11.06 -15.52 -12.50
N GLY A 271 11.13 -15.79 -11.20
CA GLY A 271 11.93 -16.86 -10.62
C GLY A 271 13.39 -16.47 -10.32
N THR A 272 13.88 -15.35 -10.85
CA THR A 272 15.22 -14.87 -10.49
C THR A 272 15.27 -14.44 -9.03
N ILE A 273 16.31 -14.87 -8.31
CA ILE A 273 16.58 -14.46 -6.93
C ILE A 273 17.37 -13.15 -6.97
N GLN A 274 16.80 -12.11 -6.37
CA GLN A 274 17.46 -10.83 -6.17
C GLN A 274 17.90 -10.71 -4.73
N ARG A 275 19.21 -10.64 -4.51
CA ARG A 275 19.77 -10.34 -3.19
C ARG A 275 19.87 -8.83 -3.00
N ARG A 276 19.32 -8.33 -1.90
CA ARG A 276 19.38 -6.92 -1.50
C ARG A 276 20.19 -6.80 -0.22
N TYR A 277 21.06 -5.81 -0.16
CA TYR A 277 21.87 -5.50 1.01
C TYR A 277 21.41 -4.20 1.67
N PHE A 278 21.44 -4.17 3.00
CA PHE A 278 20.98 -3.03 3.78
C PHE A 278 21.81 -2.85 5.05
N ILE A 279 21.85 -1.62 5.56
CA ILE A 279 22.51 -1.23 6.80
C ILE A 279 21.51 -0.58 7.75
N ALA A 280 21.84 -0.51 9.04
CA ALA A 280 21.13 0.34 9.98
C ALA A 280 21.27 1.81 9.56
N ALA A 281 20.19 2.58 9.65
CA ALA A 281 20.18 3.97 9.18
C ALA A 281 21.18 4.87 9.91
N GLN A 282 21.45 4.58 11.19
CA GLN A 282 22.48 5.27 11.98
C GLN A 282 23.91 5.12 11.45
N HIS A 283 24.17 4.14 10.58
CA HIS A 283 25.48 3.97 9.93
C HIS A 283 25.57 4.67 8.57
N PHE A 284 24.62 5.55 8.23
CA PHE A 284 24.61 6.27 6.96
C PHE A 284 25.95 6.97 6.66
N ASP A 285 26.42 7.82 7.58
CA ASP A 285 27.66 8.59 7.36
C ASP A 285 28.90 7.69 7.40
N ARG A 286 28.97 6.73 8.33
CA ARG A 286 30.06 5.74 8.41
C ARG A 286 30.21 4.95 7.12
N ALA A 287 29.08 4.54 6.52
CA ALA A 287 29.08 3.84 5.24
C ALA A 287 29.56 4.74 4.10
N GLY A 288 29.14 6.01 4.09
CA GLY A 288 29.64 7.01 3.16
C GLY A 288 31.15 7.23 3.26
N ASP A 289 31.70 7.24 4.47
CA ASP A 289 33.14 7.33 4.71
C ASP A 289 33.88 6.11 4.17
N ALA A 290 33.39 4.89 4.50
CA ALA A 290 33.95 3.65 3.98
C ALA A 290 33.97 3.62 2.43
N PHE A 291 32.92 4.12 1.79
CA PHE A 291 32.88 4.21 0.33
C PHE A 291 33.91 5.19 -0.24
N ARG A 292 34.14 6.31 0.45
CA ARG A 292 35.10 7.34 0.02
C ARG A 292 36.54 6.91 0.23
N THR A 293 36.82 6.13 1.26
CA THR A 293 38.16 5.64 1.56
C THR A 293 38.58 4.44 0.70
N ASN A 294 37.63 3.73 0.08
CA ASN A 294 37.94 2.61 -0.80
C ASN A 294 38.23 3.10 -2.24
N PRO A 295 39.47 2.98 -2.75
CA PRO A 295 39.85 3.51 -4.06
C PRO A 295 39.16 2.83 -5.25
N GLU A 296 38.75 1.57 -5.09
CA GLU A 296 38.08 0.80 -6.16
C GLU A 296 36.71 1.39 -6.50
N LEU A 297 36.08 2.08 -5.55
CA LEU A 297 34.77 2.68 -5.74
C LEU A 297 34.83 4.02 -6.48
N ASN A 298 36.03 4.59 -6.71
CA ASN A 298 36.18 5.88 -7.39
C ASN A 298 35.62 5.88 -8.81
N GLU A 299 35.63 4.74 -9.51
CA GLU A 299 35.05 4.65 -10.85
C GLU A 299 33.55 4.96 -10.87
N PHE A 300 32.84 4.69 -9.78
CA PHE A 300 31.40 4.94 -9.65
C PHE A 300 31.08 6.39 -9.28
N THR A 301 32.06 7.23 -8.99
CA THR A 301 31.84 8.68 -8.77
C THR A 301 31.74 9.45 -10.09
N LYS A 302 32.23 8.86 -11.19
CA LYS A 302 32.20 9.47 -12.52
C LYS A 302 30.77 9.54 -13.02
N ASN A 303 30.32 10.75 -13.39
CA ASN A 303 29.00 10.97 -13.96
C ASN A 303 28.86 10.15 -15.25
N PRO A 304 27.90 9.19 -15.34
CA PRO A 304 27.71 8.37 -16.53
C PRO A 304 26.99 9.14 -17.64
N VAL A 305 26.53 10.36 -17.35
CA VAL A 305 25.98 11.24 -18.38
C VAL A 305 27.13 11.73 -19.24
N MET A 306 26.96 11.55 -20.55
CA MET A 306 27.86 12.09 -21.55
C MET A 306 27.17 13.24 -22.26
N GLN A 307 27.89 14.32 -22.50
CA GLN A 307 27.51 15.29 -23.51
C GLN A 307 27.87 14.69 -24.87
N LEU A 308 26.88 14.43 -25.72
CA LEU A 308 27.15 13.85 -27.03
C LEU A 308 27.71 14.88 -27.98
N LYS A 309 27.07 16.06 -28.11
CA LYS A 309 27.52 17.17 -28.95
C LYS A 309 26.91 18.51 -28.54
N THR A 310 27.62 19.59 -28.87
CA THR A 310 27.23 20.99 -28.69
C THR A 310 27.80 21.90 -29.77
N ARG A 311 27.08 22.99 -30.05
CA ARG A 311 27.61 24.21 -30.68
C ARG A 311 28.54 25.02 -29.74
N SER A 312 28.42 24.82 -28.43
CA SER A 312 29.22 25.44 -27.37
C SER A 312 30.39 24.56 -26.89
N ALA A 313 31.35 25.17 -26.20
CA ALA A 313 32.48 24.49 -25.56
C ALA A 313 32.03 23.29 -24.71
N ALA A 314 32.89 22.27 -24.63
CA ALA A 314 32.65 21.09 -23.79
C ALA A 314 32.34 21.52 -22.36
N ILE A 315 31.20 21.07 -21.82
CA ILE A 315 30.84 21.34 -20.43
C ILE A 315 31.78 20.49 -19.57
N PRO A 316 32.44 21.06 -18.56
CA PRO A 316 33.24 20.29 -17.61
C PRO A 316 32.44 19.11 -17.05
N ILE A 317 33.08 17.95 -16.84
CA ILE A 317 32.41 16.71 -16.43
C ILE A 317 31.63 16.89 -15.10
N ASP A 318 32.16 17.70 -14.22
CA ASP A 318 31.59 18.11 -12.93
C ASP A 318 30.38 19.05 -13.06
N ALA A 319 30.25 19.75 -14.19
CA ALA A 319 29.11 20.60 -14.53
C ALA A 319 28.03 19.89 -15.39
N LEU A 320 28.25 18.61 -15.77
CA LEU A 320 27.24 17.83 -16.48
C LEU A 320 26.03 17.54 -15.56
N PRO A 321 24.80 17.54 -16.11
CA PRO A 321 23.63 17.17 -15.34
C PRO A 321 23.76 15.73 -14.84
N THR A 322 23.24 15.47 -13.65
CA THR A 322 23.20 14.13 -13.08
C THR A 322 22.17 13.27 -13.81
N LEU A 323 22.39 11.95 -13.83
CA LEU A 323 21.41 11.00 -14.39
C LEU A 323 20.01 11.17 -13.78
N TRP A 324 19.93 11.54 -12.50
CA TRP A 324 18.67 11.77 -11.81
C TRP A 324 17.93 13.02 -12.31
N GLN A 325 18.64 14.14 -12.54
CA GLN A 325 18.06 15.35 -13.14
C GLN A 325 17.43 15.04 -14.49
N LEU A 326 18.14 14.30 -15.34
CA LEU A 326 17.64 13.87 -16.65
C LEU A 326 16.42 12.94 -16.54
N GLN A 327 16.50 11.88 -15.72
CA GLN A 327 15.43 10.88 -15.60
C GLN A 327 14.15 11.40 -14.95
N LYS A 328 14.26 12.39 -14.05
CA LYS A 328 13.12 13.00 -13.37
C LYS A 328 12.57 14.24 -14.06
N HIS A 329 13.12 14.61 -15.22
CA HIS A 329 12.76 15.84 -15.94
C HIS A 329 12.84 17.08 -15.04
N LYS A 330 13.86 17.12 -14.16
CA LYS A 330 14.13 18.28 -13.32
C LYS A 330 14.97 19.29 -14.08
N ASP A 331 14.94 20.54 -13.63
CA ASP A 331 15.78 21.62 -14.16
C ASP A 331 15.64 21.77 -15.69
N GLY A 332 14.41 21.62 -16.19
CA GLY A 332 14.08 21.82 -17.60
C GLY A 332 14.49 20.69 -18.55
N TYR A 333 15.05 19.56 -18.08
CA TYR A 333 15.50 18.50 -18.99
C TYR A 333 14.35 17.62 -19.54
N ARG A 334 14.26 17.52 -20.87
CA ARG A 334 13.23 16.74 -21.59
C ARG A 334 13.84 15.61 -22.40
N SER A 335 13.05 14.57 -22.65
CA SER A 335 13.49 13.38 -23.41
C SER A 335 13.34 13.64 -24.90
N LEU A 336 14.43 13.47 -25.65
CA LEU A 336 14.45 13.60 -27.11
C LEU A 336 13.43 12.67 -27.77
N LYS A 337 13.28 11.45 -27.22
CA LYS A 337 12.31 10.47 -27.72
C LYS A 337 10.89 11.03 -27.72
N LYS A 338 10.49 11.76 -26.67
CA LYS A 338 9.14 12.33 -26.59
C LYS A 338 8.92 13.41 -27.65
N LEU A 339 9.93 14.24 -27.90
CA LEU A 339 9.89 15.26 -28.94
C LEU A 339 9.77 14.61 -30.31
N ALA A 340 10.60 13.62 -30.59
CA ALA A 340 10.59 12.93 -31.87
C ALA A 340 9.31 12.12 -32.11
N ASP A 341 8.78 11.42 -31.10
CA ASP A 341 7.48 10.75 -31.18
C ASP A 341 6.36 11.78 -31.51
N ARG A 342 6.46 13.02 -31.03
CA ARG A 342 5.52 14.12 -31.33
C ARG A 342 5.68 14.66 -32.77
N LEU A 343 6.88 14.59 -33.33
CA LEU A 343 7.21 15.03 -34.68
C LEU A 343 7.11 13.89 -35.72
N ASP A 344 6.65 12.70 -35.31
CA ASP A 344 6.57 11.49 -36.13
C ASP A 344 7.92 11.03 -36.73
N ILE A 345 9.02 11.26 -36.00
CA ILE A 345 10.37 10.88 -36.42
C ILE A 345 10.72 9.50 -35.85
N HIS A 346 10.94 8.52 -36.73
CA HIS A 346 11.20 7.13 -36.35
C HIS A 346 12.56 6.92 -35.65
N ARG A 347 12.57 5.98 -34.68
CA ARG A 347 13.71 5.76 -33.76
C ARG A 347 15.06 5.45 -34.38
N GLY A 348 15.10 4.96 -35.62
CA GLY A 348 16.34 4.59 -36.31
C GLY A 348 17.20 5.79 -36.70
N GLN A 349 16.61 6.99 -36.83
CA GLN A 349 17.28 8.16 -37.41
C GLN A 349 17.99 9.05 -36.37
N TYR A 350 17.77 8.86 -35.06
CA TYR A 350 18.27 9.79 -34.05
C TYR A 350 19.79 9.93 -34.00
N ALA A 351 20.54 8.85 -34.25
CA ALA A 351 22.00 8.89 -34.17
C ALA A 351 22.62 9.70 -35.32
N GLU A 352 22.02 9.67 -36.51
CA GLU A 352 22.47 10.39 -37.70
C GLU A 352 22.06 11.86 -37.67
N LEU A 353 20.90 12.15 -37.07
CA LEU A 353 20.40 13.51 -36.84
C LEU A 353 21.19 14.25 -35.75
N MET A 354 21.94 13.58 -34.88
CA MET A 354 22.74 14.22 -33.83
C MET A 354 24.19 14.47 -34.29
N ASN A 355 24.36 15.09 -35.46
CA ASN A 355 25.67 15.42 -36.04
C ASN A 355 26.19 16.81 -35.60
N GLU A 356 27.29 17.28 -36.17
CA GLU A 356 27.95 18.54 -35.78
C GLU A 356 27.08 19.79 -36.02
N ASN A 357 26.06 19.68 -36.85
CA ASN A 357 25.15 20.77 -37.16
C ASN A 357 23.98 20.89 -36.18
N CYS A 358 23.89 20.01 -35.17
CA CYS A 358 22.83 20.07 -34.17
C CYS A 358 22.92 21.38 -33.38
N PRO A 359 21.86 22.22 -33.37
CA PRO A 359 21.95 23.56 -32.81
C PRO A 359 21.95 23.59 -31.27
N VAL A 360 21.74 22.45 -30.61
CA VAL A 360 21.48 22.36 -29.17
C VAL A 360 22.38 21.34 -28.48
N THR A 361 22.48 21.43 -27.15
CA THR A 361 23.21 20.47 -26.35
C THR A 361 22.39 19.20 -26.15
N ILE A 362 22.93 18.04 -26.53
CA ILE A 362 22.31 16.75 -26.22
C ILE A 362 23.12 16.00 -25.16
N PHE A 363 22.43 15.62 -24.08
CA PHE A 363 22.96 14.77 -23.03
C PHE A 363 22.49 13.34 -23.23
N ARG A 364 23.41 12.38 -23.22
CA ARG A 364 23.12 10.95 -23.17
C ARG A 364 23.25 10.46 -21.75
N GLY A 365 22.16 9.89 -21.24
CA GLY A 365 22.19 9.07 -20.03
C GLY A 365 22.72 7.67 -20.35
N ARG A 366 21.89 6.64 -20.18
CA ARG A 366 22.24 5.28 -20.61
C ARG A 366 21.90 5.02 -22.08
N ILE A 367 20.61 4.95 -22.37
CA ILE A 367 20.04 4.64 -23.69
C ILE A 367 19.19 5.81 -24.22
N THR A 368 18.93 6.80 -23.36
CA THR A 368 18.03 7.91 -23.64
C THR A 368 18.82 9.20 -23.78
N HIS A 369 18.39 10.00 -24.74
CA HIS A 369 18.94 11.32 -25.04
C HIS A 369 18.02 12.39 -24.46
N TYR A 370 18.62 13.46 -23.96
CA TYR A 370 17.96 14.55 -23.28
C TYR A 370 18.45 15.89 -23.79
N TYR A 371 17.56 16.88 -23.78
CA TYR A 371 17.83 18.27 -24.13
C TYR A 371 17.21 19.18 -23.06
N HIS A 372 17.63 20.43 -22.99
CA HIS A 372 17.01 21.41 -22.09
C HIS A 372 15.80 22.06 -22.77
N GLU A 373 14.69 22.26 -22.06
CA GLU A 373 13.41 22.69 -22.66
C GLU A 373 13.47 24.04 -23.37
N ARG A 374 14.33 24.95 -22.90
CA ARG A 374 14.60 26.23 -23.58
C ARG A 374 15.09 26.06 -25.03
N ASP A 375 15.66 24.90 -25.34
CA ASP A 375 16.22 24.57 -26.64
C ASP A 375 15.23 23.76 -27.50
N GLU A 376 13.98 23.53 -27.03
CA GLU A 376 13.00 22.65 -27.68
C GLU A 376 12.61 23.12 -29.09
N GLU A 377 12.36 24.42 -29.27
CA GLU A 377 11.94 24.99 -30.57
C GLU A 377 13.03 24.83 -31.62
N ALA A 378 14.25 25.26 -31.31
CA ALA A 378 15.40 25.13 -32.21
C ALA A 378 15.72 23.67 -32.56
N LEU A 379 15.57 22.76 -31.59
CA LEU A 379 15.75 21.33 -31.83
C LEU A 379 14.63 20.75 -32.71
N ALA A 380 13.38 21.15 -32.50
CA ALA A 380 12.25 20.68 -33.30
C ALA A 380 12.38 21.10 -34.77
N GLU A 381 12.73 22.37 -35.02
CA GLU A 381 12.95 22.90 -36.37
C GLU A 381 14.09 22.17 -37.08
N TYR A 382 15.21 21.95 -36.39
CA TYR A 382 16.34 21.21 -36.93
C TYR A 382 15.97 19.77 -37.27
N LEU A 383 15.26 19.08 -36.36
CA LEU A 383 14.84 17.71 -36.58
C LEU A 383 13.92 17.58 -37.78
N LEU A 384 12.93 18.47 -37.94
CA LEU A 384 12.04 18.49 -39.10
C LEU A 384 12.79 18.75 -40.40
N THR A 385 13.76 19.67 -40.39
CA THR A 385 14.57 20.01 -41.58
C THR A 385 15.48 18.87 -41.98
N ALA A 386 16.07 18.18 -41.01
CA ALA A 386 17.01 17.08 -41.25
C ALA A 386 16.31 15.75 -41.63
N THR A 387 14.99 15.66 -41.45
CA THR A 387 14.17 14.50 -41.85
C THR A 387 13.25 14.77 -43.05
N ALA A 388 13.17 16.01 -43.53
CA ALA A 388 12.50 16.38 -44.79
C ALA A 388 13.38 16.00 -45.99
#